data_AF-A0A8J6U4L6-F1
#
_entry.id   AF-A0A8J6U4L6-F1
#
_cell.length_a   1.000
_cell.length_b   1.000
_cell.length_c   1.000
_cell.angle_alpha   90.00
_cell.angle_beta   90.00
_cell.angle_gamma   90.00
#
_symmetry.space_group_name_H-M   'P 1'
#
loop_
_entity.id
_entity.type
_entity.pdbx_description
1 polymer ?
#
loop_
_entity_poly.entity_id
_entity_poly.type
_entity_poly.pdbx_seq_one_letter_code
_entity_poly.pdbx_strand_id
1 'polypeptide(L)'
;MDADIARNRDSEGNEGTVGNVEKNTVMRTDEVAEERDLVGVYLHEISRTPLLDAAREVDLSKAIAAGLYAEHLLDEGDVRRGVSREELERLVAEGQRAKDLFIRANLRLVVSIARRYVRSGMPMLDLIQEGNTGLVRAVEKFDYERGYKFSTYATWWIRQAISRAIAQQE
;
A
#
# COMPACT_ATOMS: atom_id res chain seq x y z
N MET A 1 68.15 2.93 -42.55
CA MET A 1 67.92 2.22 -43.81
C MET A 1 66.77 1.26 -43.54
N ASP A 2 65.56 1.36 -44.06
CA ASP A 2 64.80 2.30 -44.91
C ASP A 2 63.32 1.87 -44.68
N ALA A 3 62.42 2.79 -44.33
CA ALA A 3 61.30 3.25 -45.17
C ALA A 3 60.40 2.13 -45.76
N ASP A 4 59.14 2.07 -45.30
CA ASP A 4 57.92 1.78 -46.08
C ASP A 4 56.70 1.91 -45.15
N ILE A 5 55.94 3.03 -45.20
CA ILE A 5 54.71 3.25 -45.99
C ILE A 5 53.66 2.14 -45.80
N ALA A 6 52.72 2.37 -44.86
CA ALA A 6 51.39 1.78 -44.92
C ALA A 6 50.34 2.81 -44.46
N ARG A 7 49.37 3.04 -45.35
CA ARG A 7 48.19 3.87 -45.20
C ARG A 7 47.16 3.11 -44.35
N ASN A 8 46.51 3.77 -43.40
CA ASN A 8 45.04 3.89 -43.34
C ASN A 8 44.64 4.80 -42.17
N ARG A 9 43.94 5.90 -42.48
CA ARG A 9 43.21 6.72 -41.53
C ARG A 9 41.74 6.37 -41.71
N ASP A 10 41.26 5.43 -40.91
CA ASP A 10 39.83 5.13 -40.80
C ASP A 10 39.25 6.07 -39.74
N SER A 11 38.69 7.18 -40.21
CA SER A 11 37.83 8.07 -39.42
C SER A 11 36.40 7.54 -39.49
N GLU A 12 36.06 6.62 -38.58
CA GLU A 12 34.68 6.30 -38.23
C GLU A 12 34.17 7.37 -37.25
N GLY A 13 33.16 8.10 -37.70
CA GLY A 13 32.54 9.19 -36.93
C GLY A 13 31.18 9.54 -37.52
N ASN A 14 30.31 8.54 -37.65
CA ASN A 14 28.89 8.74 -37.91
C ASN A 14 28.11 7.95 -36.85
N GLU A 15 27.58 8.65 -35.86
CA GLU A 15 26.28 8.43 -35.25
C GLU A 15 26.16 9.32 -34.00
N GLY A 16 25.60 10.50 -34.22
CA GLY A 16 25.22 11.39 -33.15
C GLY A 16 24.16 12.34 -33.67
N THR A 17 22.90 12.10 -33.28
CA THR A 17 22.13 13.05 -32.46
C THR A 17 20.64 12.67 -32.47
N VAL A 18 20.25 12.07 -31.34
CA VAL A 18 19.03 12.36 -30.59
C VAL A 18 17.69 12.04 -31.27
N GLY A 19 17.32 10.77 -31.16
CA GLY A 19 15.94 10.37 -31.00
C GLY A 19 15.80 9.60 -29.70
N ASN A 20 15.55 10.29 -28.58
CA ASN A 20 14.81 9.65 -27.50
C ASN A 20 13.97 10.69 -26.76
N VAL A 21 12.70 10.62 -27.13
CA VAL A 21 11.53 11.26 -26.57
C VAL A 21 11.58 11.20 -25.04
N GLU A 22 11.85 12.34 -24.40
CA GLU A 22 11.38 12.59 -23.05
C GLU A 22 9.85 12.54 -23.09
N LYS A 23 9.27 11.36 -22.82
CA LYS A 23 7.87 11.28 -22.43
C LYS A 23 7.76 11.75 -20.98
N ASN A 24 7.98 13.05 -20.80
CA ASN A 24 7.45 13.73 -19.63
C ASN A 24 5.94 13.79 -19.86
N THR A 25 5.20 12.86 -19.24
CA THR A 25 3.73 12.86 -19.26
C THR A 25 3.27 14.08 -18.47
N VAL A 26 3.24 15.23 -19.13
CA VAL A 26 2.58 16.44 -18.63
C VAL A 26 1.09 16.13 -18.67
N MET A 27 0.54 15.79 -17.50
CA MET A 27 -0.90 15.61 -17.32
C MET A 27 -1.62 16.84 -17.86
N ARG A 28 -2.64 16.63 -18.70
CA ARG A 28 -3.43 17.74 -19.25
C ARG A 28 -4.19 18.44 -18.13
N THR A 29 -4.50 19.73 -18.30
CA THR A 29 -5.20 20.52 -17.27
C THR A 29 -6.54 19.90 -16.85
N ASP A 30 -7.23 19.25 -17.79
CA ASP A 30 -8.52 18.59 -17.55
C ASP A 30 -8.32 17.28 -16.75
N GLU A 31 -7.28 16.50 -17.05
CA GLU A 31 -6.91 15.27 -16.32
C GLU A 31 -6.52 15.57 -14.87
N VAL A 32 -5.79 16.67 -14.64
CA VAL A 32 -5.44 17.13 -13.28
C VAL A 32 -6.69 17.54 -12.49
N ALA A 33 -7.69 18.14 -13.15
CA ALA A 33 -8.94 18.50 -12.50
C ALA A 33 -9.76 17.26 -12.11
N GLU A 34 -9.85 16.27 -13.00
CA GLU A 34 -10.51 14.99 -12.74
C GLU A 34 -9.84 14.21 -11.60
N GLU A 35 -8.50 14.11 -11.57
CA GLU A 35 -7.78 13.44 -10.47
C GLU A 35 -8.08 14.13 -9.13
N ARG A 36 -8.10 15.47 -9.09
CA ARG A 36 -8.42 16.21 -7.86
C ARG A 36 -9.83 15.95 -7.37
N ASP A 37 -10.80 15.78 -8.28
CA ASP A 37 -12.18 15.44 -7.94
C ASP A 37 -12.27 14.00 -7.38
N LEU A 38 -11.63 13.04 -8.03
CA LEU A 38 -11.57 11.64 -7.56
C LEU A 38 -10.91 11.51 -6.18
N VAL A 39 -9.80 12.23 -5.95
CA VAL A 39 -9.17 12.33 -4.63
C VAL A 39 -10.15 12.94 -3.62
N GLY A 40 -10.90 13.99 -4.00
CA GLY A 40 -11.92 14.61 -3.15
C GLY A 40 -13.01 13.62 -2.71
N VAL A 41 -13.56 12.85 -3.65
CA VAL A 41 -14.56 11.80 -3.39
C VAL A 41 -14.01 10.75 -2.42
N TYR A 42 -12.78 10.28 -2.65
CA TYR A 42 -12.12 9.33 -1.77
C TYR A 42 -11.93 9.87 -0.35
N LEU A 43 -11.45 11.12 -0.21
CA LEU A 43 -11.26 11.77 1.09
C LEU A 43 -12.59 11.92 1.85
N HIS A 44 -13.66 12.26 1.14
CA HIS A 44 -14.99 12.32 1.72
C HIS A 44 -15.42 10.94 2.26
N GLU A 45 -15.23 9.87 1.47
CA GLU A 45 -15.59 8.52 1.88
C GLU A 45 -14.85 8.06 3.14
N ILE A 46 -13.53 8.20 3.19
CA ILE A 46 -12.72 7.73 4.33
C ILE A 46 -12.95 8.58 5.59
N SER A 47 -13.44 9.82 5.43
CA SER A 47 -13.74 10.70 6.57
C SER A 47 -14.94 10.21 7.40
N ARG A 48 -15.83 9.39 6.81
CA ARG A 48 -17.04 8.87 7.45
C ARG A 48 -16.75 7.86 8.57
N THR A 49 -15.57 7.24 8.56
CA THR A 49 -15.18 6.27 9.59
C THR A 49 -14.47 6.98 10.75
N PRO A 50 -15.00 6.89 11.99
CA PRO A 50 -14.35 7.49 13.15
C PRO A 50 -12.96 6.90 13.42
N LEU A 51 -12.06 7.72 13.95
CA LEU A 51 -10.74 7.26 14.39
C LEU A 51 -10.87 6.31 15.59
N LEU A 52 -9.91 5.40 15.72
CA LEU A 52 -9.82 4.48 16.85
C LEU A 52 -9.01 5.12 17.98
N ASP A 53 -9.39 4.83 19.21
CA ASP A 53 -8.53 4.99 20.38
C ASP A 53 -7.73 3.68 20.62
N ALA A 54 -6.86 3.66 21.63
CA ALA A 54 -6.07 2.45 21.93
C ALA A 54 -6.94 1.26 22.38
N ALA A 55 -8.02 1.52 23.10
CA ALA A 55 -8.86 0.44 23.61
C ALA A 55 -9.55 -0.27 22.43
N ARG A 56 -10.09 0.51 21.49
CA ARG A 56 -10.69 0.00 20.26
C ARG A 56 -9.69 -0.69 19.34
N GLU A 57 -8.45 -0.21 19.26
CA GLU A 57 -7.38 -0.93 18.54
C GLU A 57 -7.21 -2.34 19.13
N VAL A 58 -7.16 -2.47 20.45
CA VAL A 58 -7.03 -3.77 21.14
C VAL A 58 -8.26 -4.65 20.88
N ASP A 59 -9.47 -4.11 21.04
CA ASP A 59 -10.71 -4.88 20.88
C ASP A 59 -10.86 -5.45 19.47
N LEU A 60 -10.60 -4.63 18.44
CA LEU A 60 -10.64 -5.09 17.06
C LEU A 60 -9.55 -6.12 16.78
N SER A 61 -8.34 -5.96 17.35
CA SER A 61 -7.26 -6.93 17.18
C SER A 61 -7.63 -8.30 17.76
N LYS A 62 -8.30 -8.32 18.92
CA LYS A 62 -8.82 -9.55 19.54
C LYS A 62 -9.90 -10.20 18.70
N ALA A 63 -10.85 -9.42 18.18
CA ALA A 63 -11.91 -9.94 17.31
C ALA A 63 -11.34 -10.55 16.02
N ILE A 64 -10.34 -9.91 15.41
CA ILE A 64 -9.62 -10.43 14.25
C ILE A 64 -8.94 -11.77 14.58
N ALA A 65 -8.21 -11.84 15.70
CA ALA A 65 -7.52 -13.06 16.13
C ALA A 65 -8.51 -14.20 16.43
N ALA A 66 -9.63 -13.91 17.08
CA ALA A 66 -10.69 -14.87 17.34
C ALA A 66 -11.32 -15.41 16.05
N GLY A 67 -11.59 -14.54 15.07
CA GLY A 67 -12.11 -14.94 13.77
C GLY A 67 -11.14 -15.84 12.98
N LEU A 68 -9.86 -15.49 12.95
CA LEU A 68 -8.82 -16.34 12.31
C LEU A 68 -8.69 -17.71 12.98
N TYR A 69 -8.79 -17.75 14.32
CA TYR A 69 -8.78 -19.00 15.05
C TYR A 69 -10.02 -19.86 14.76
N ALA A 70 -11.20 -19.23 14.66
CA ALA A 70 -12.42 -19.92 14.30
C ALA A 70 -12.38 -20.48 12.86
N GLU A 71 -11.82 -19.73 11.92
CA GLU A 71 -11.60 -20.17 10.53
C GLU A 71 -10.70 -21.41 10.48
N HIS A 72 -9.59 -21.38 11.20
CA HIS A 72 -8.68 -22.52 11.31
C HIS A 72 -9.36 -23.78 11.87
N LEU A 73 -10.20 -23.64 12.92
CA LEU A 73 -10.95 -24.77 13.48
C LEU A 73 -11.98 -25.35 12.48
N LEU A 74 -12.60 -24.50 11.66
CA LEU A 74 -13.51 -24.93 10.60
C LEU A 74 -12.79 -25.72 9.51
N ASP A 75 -11.59 -25.27 9.11
CA ASP A 75 -10.75 -25.90 8.09
C ASP A 75 -10.23 -27.27 8.53
N GLU A 76 -9.82 -27.40 9.80
CA GLU A 76 -9.36 -28.69 10.36
C GLU A 76 -10.50 -29.67 10.65
N GLY A 77 -11.75 -29.21 10.61
CA GLY A 77 -12.92 -30.02 10.99
C GLY A 77 -12.95 -30.35 12.49
N ASP A 78 -12.24 -29.60 13.34
CA ASP A 78 -12.17 -29.78 14.79
C ASP A 78 -13.37 -29.13 15.51
N VAL A 79 -14.59 -29.45 15.05
CA VAL A 79 -15.85 -29.03 15.68
C VAL A 79 -16.08 -29.77 17.02
N ARG A 80 -15.16 -30.66 17.41
CA ARG A 80 -15.26 -31.52 18.60
C ARG A 80 -15.10 -30.76 19.92
N ARG A 81 -14.67 -29.49 19.88
CA ARG A 81 -14.47 -28.64 21.07
C ARG A 81 -15.75 -28.14 21.74
N GLY A 82 -16.92 -28.62 21.32
CA GLY A 82 -18.21 -28.22 21.90
C GLY A 82 -18.74 -26.87 21.42
N VAL A 83 -18.11 -26.29 20.39
CA VAL A 83 -18.55 -25.07 19.70
C VAL A 83 -19.25 -25.47 18.42
N SER A 84 -20.45 -24.95 18.15
CA SER A 84 -21.17 -25.28 16.92
C SER A 84 -20.47 -24.69 15.70
N ARG A 85 -20.63 -25.33 14.53
CA ARG A 85 -20.16 -24.78 13.24
C ARG A 85 -20.69 -23.36 13.01
N GLU A 86 -21.97 -23.13 13.30
CA GLU A 86 -22.63 -21.82 13.17
C GLU A 86 -21.97 -20.75 14.06
N GLU A 87 -21.55 -21.11 15.27
CA GLU A 87 -20.84 -20.21 16.18
C GLU A 87 -19.46 -19.82 15.61
N LEU A 88 -18.72 -20.79 15.08
CA LEU A 88 -17.43 -20.53 14.44
C LEU A 88 -17.60 -19.63 13.20
N GLU A 89 -18.58 -19.89 12.35
CA GLU A 89 -18.89 -19.07 11.17
C GLU A 89 -19.24 -17.62 11.58
N ARG A 90 -19.96 -17.44 12.69
CA ARG A 90 -20.25 -16.11 13.24
C ARG A 90 -18.97 -15.37 13.67
N LEU A 91 -18.06 -16.06 14.35
CA LEU A 91 -16.78 -15.50 14.79
C LEU A 91 -15.88 -15.12 13.61
N VAL A 92 -15.84 -15.95 12.55
CA VAL A 92 -15.13 -15.62 11.30
C VAL A 92 -15.69 -14.33 10.71
N ALA A 93 -17.01 -14.24 10.56
CA ALA A 93 -17.65 -13.05 9.99
C ALA A 93 -17.42 -11.80 10.86
N GLU A 94 -17.38 -11.94 12.19
CA GLU A 94 -17.04 -10.86 13.11
C GLU A 94 -15.59 -10.40 12.96
N GLY A 95 -14.63 -11.35 12.90
CA GLY A 95 -13.22 -11.05 12.67
C GLY A 95 -12.98 -10.32 11.34
N GLN A 96 -13.68 -10.72 10.28
CA GLN A 96 -13.58 -10.03 8.99
C GLN A 96 -14.13 -8.59 9.06
N ARG A 97 -15.30 -8.39 9.69
CA ARG A 97 -15.85 -7.04 9.90
C ARG A 97 -14.93 -6.17 10.76
N ALA A 98 -14.29 -6.77 11.77
CA ALA A 98 -13.32 -6.09 12.61
C ALA A 98 -12.07 -5.66 11.82
N LYS A 99 -11.53 -6.55 10.96
CA LYS A 99 -10.42 -6.25 10.04
C LYS A 99 -10.78 -5.09 9.12
N ASP A 100 -11.94 -5.13 8.48
CA ASP A 100 -12.39 -4.09 7.57
C ASP A 100 -12.56 -2.74 8.27
N LEU A 101 -13.10 -2.72 9.49
CA LEU A 101 -13.24 -1.51 10.28
C LEU A 101 -11.87 -0.97 10.71
N PHE A 102 -10.95 -1.84 11.11
CA PHE A 102 -9.59 -1.47 11.49
C PHE A 102 -8.88 -0.77 10.34
N ILE A 103 -8.93 -1.35 9.14
CA ILE A 103 -8.35 -0.76 7.93
C ILE A 103 -9.01 0.59 7.63
N ARG A 104 -10.35 0.64 7.55
CA ARG A 104 -11.08 1.87 7.19
C ARG A 104 -10.81 3.03 8.13
N ALA A 105 -10.74 2.77 9.44
CA ALA A 105 -10.45 3.80 10.44
C ALA A 105 -9.04 4.41 10.31
N ASN A 106 -8.13 3.74 9.59
CA ASN A 106 -6.75 4.14 9.41
C ASN A 106 -6.40 4.62 7.98
N LEU A 107 -7.36 4.65 7.04
CA LEU A 107 -7.09 5.15 5.67
C LEU A 107 -6.62 6.61 5.64
N ARG A 108 -7.04 7.42 6.61
CA ARG A 108 -6.58 8.82 6.76
C ARG A 108 -5.09 8.91 7.07
N LEU A 109 -4.53 7.92 7.80
CA LEU A 109 -3.09 7.84 8.05
C LEU A 109 -2.33 7.63 6.73
N VAL A 110 -2.82 6.75 5.86
CA VAL A 110 -2.21 6.47 4.55
C VAL A 110 -2.11 7.74 3.72
N VAL A 111 -3.21 8.48 3.59
CA VAL A 111 -3.23 9.77 2.87
C VAL A 111 -2.20 10.74 3.46
N SER A 112 -2.13 10.86 4.79
CA SER A 112 -1.21 11.78 5.44
C SER A 112 0.28 11.46 5.17
N ILE A 113 0.59 10.17 4.97
CA ILE A 113 1.93 9.69 4.63
C ILE A 113 2.18 9.87 3.12
N ALA A 114 1.25 9.44 2.26
CA ALA A 114 1.34 9.52 0.81
C ALA A 114 1.57 10.96 0.30
N ARG A 115 0.99 11.97 0.96
CA ARG A 115 1.22 13.39 0.63
C ARG A 115 2.69 13.81 0.63
N ARG A 116 3.57 13.08 1.34
CA ARG A 116 5.02 13.35 1.37
C ARG A 116 5.75 12.87 0.11
N TYR A 117 5.11 12.02 -0.70
CA TYR A 117 5.69 11.36 -1.85
C TYR A 117 5.21 11.93 -3.20
N VAL A 118 4.31 12.93 -3.21
CA VAL A 118 3.73 13.52 -4.43
C VAL A 118 4.78 14.03 -5.44
N ARG A 119 5.99 14.36 -4.98
CA ARG A 119 7.09 14.79 -5.87
C ARG A 119 7.84 13.65 -6.57
N SER A 120 7.44 12.39 -6.36
CA SER A 120 8.04 11.24 -7.05
C SER A 120 7.59 11.09 -8.50
N GLY A 121 6.60 11.86 -8.96
CA GLY A 121 6.02 11.73 -10.30
C GLY A 121 4.92 10.68 -10.42
N MET A 122 4.72 9.84 -9.40
CA MET A 122 3.60 8.89 -9.31
C MET A 122 2.29 9.62 -8.94
N PRO A 123 1.15 9.33 -9.59
CA PRO A 123 -0.15 9.90 -9.25
C PRO A 123 -0.54 9.71 -7.78
N MET A 124 -1.32 10.64 -7.22
CA MET A 124 -1.66 10.62 -5.79
C MET A 124 -2.49 9.39 -5.43
N LEU A 125 -3.42 9.00 -6.31
CA LEU A 125 -4.25 7.82 -6.10
C LEU A 125 -3.41 6.55 -6.05
N ASP A 126 -2.40 6.42 -6.91
CA ASP A 126 -1.50 5.25 -6.93
C ASP A 126 -0.67 5.17 -5.64
N LEU A 127 -0.11 6.30 -5.19
CA LEU A 127 0.58 6.39 -3.89
C LEU A 127 -0.33 5.96 -2.73
N ILE A 128 -1.60 6.36 -2.76
CA ILE A 128 -2.59 5.94 -1.75
C ILE A 128 -2.86 4.44 -1.84
N GLN A 129 -3.05 3.87 -3.04
CA GLN A 129 -3.33 2.44 -3.18
C GLN A 129 -2.15 1.57 -2.69
N GLU A 130 -0.93 1.95 -3.02
CA GLU A 130 0.27 1.26 -2.52
C GLU A 130 0.41 1.40 -1.01
N GLY A 131 0.14 2.59 -0.48
CA GLY A 131 0.07 2.82 0.96
C GLY A 131 -1.02 1.99 1.66
N ASN A 132 -2.19 1.81 1.03
CA ASN A 132 -3.28 0.98 1.54
C ASN A 132 -2.86 -0.50 1.58
N THR A 133 -2.12 -0.97 0.58
CA THR A 133 -1.53 -2.32 0.59
C THR A 133 -0.57 -2.50 1.77
N GLY A 134 0.26 -1.48 2.06
CA GLY A 134 1.10 -1.45 3.26
C GLY A 134 0.28 -1.47 4.56
N LEU A 135 -0.81 -0.70 4.62
CA LEU A 135 -1.71 -0.67 5.77
C LEU A 135 -2.36 -2.03 6.05
N VAL A 136 -2.86 -2.73 5.03
CA VAL A 136 -3.46 -4.06 5.18
C VAL A 136 -2.46 -5.02 5.81
N ARG A 137 -1.21 -5.04 5.34
CA ARG A 137 -0.13 -5.84 5.92
C ARG A 137 0.19 -5.46 7.36
N ALA A 138 0.12 -4.17 7.69
CA ALA A 138 0.29 -3.71 9.05
C ALA A 138 -0.81 -4.26 9.97
N VAL A 139 -2.07 -4.24 9.54
CA VAL A 139 -3.19 -4.81 10.32
C VAL A 139 -3.01 -6.31 10.53
N GLU A 140 -2.58 -7.05 9.51
CA GLU A 140 -2.37 -8.50 9.59
C GLU A 140 -1.24 -8.91 10.54
N LYS A 141 -0.23 -8.04 10.73
CA LYS A 141 0.96 -8.33 11.52
C LYS A 141 1.02 -7.57 12.84
N PHE A 142 0.02 -6.73 13.12
CA PHE A 142 0.01 -5.91 14.31
C PHE A 142 -0.15 -6.78 15.56
N ASP A 143 0.68 -6.50 16.55
CA ASP A 143 0.64 -7.15 17.84
C ASP A 143 0.24 -6.12 18.90
N TYR A 144 -0.99 -6.26 19.37
CA TYR A 144 -1.61 -5.37 20.34
C TYR A 144 -1.09 -5.60 21.77
N GLU A 145 -0.45 -6.74 22.05
CA GLU A 145 0.06 -7.06 23.39
C GLU A 145 1.35 -6.29 23.70
N ARG A 146 2.05 -5.81 22.68
CA ARG A 146 3.26 -4.98 22.82
C ARG A 146 3.01 -3.58 23.39
N GLY A 147 1.75 -3.13 23.48
CA GLY A 147 1.37 -1.87 24.11
C GLY A 147 1.71 -0.60 23.31
N TYR A 148 2.17 -0.73 22.06
CA TYR A 148 2.36 0.41 21.16
C TYR A 148 1.08 0.72 20.37
N LYS A 149 0.87 2.02 20.10
CA LYS A 149 -0.21 2.47 19.21
C LYS A 149 -0.04 1.89 17.80
N PHE A 150 -1.14 1.51 17.16
CA PHE A 150 -1.11 0.95 15.82
C PHE A 150 -0.44 1.88 14.79
N SER A 151 -0.71 3.19 14.87
CA SER A 151 -0.17 4.19 13.94
C SER A 151 1.37 4.21 13.89
N THR A 152 2.03 3.94 15.02
CA THR A 152 3.49 3.81 15.10
C THR A 152 3.99 2.65 14.24
N TYR A 153 3.35 1.48 14.35
CA TYR A 153 3.70 0.29 13.60
C TYR A 153 3.36 0.42 12.11
N ALA A 154 2.14 0.89 11.81
CA ALA A 154 1.63 1.02 10.45
C ALA A 154 2.43 2.00 9.60
N THR A 155 2.97 3.06 10.21
CA THR A 155 3.78 4.06 9.49
C THR A 155 4.94 3.44 8.71
N TRP A 156 5.62 2.43 9.28
CA TRP A 156 6.73 1.77 8.60
C TRP A 156 6.26 1.00 7.37
N TRP A 157 5.22 0.19 7.51
CA TRP A 157 4.65 -0.61 6.41
C TRP A 157 4.11 0.25 5.27
N ILE A 158 3.42 1.35 5.60
CA ILE A 158 2.88 2.27 4.60
C ILE A 158 4.02 2.93 3.81
N ARG A 159 5.04 3.46 4.49
CA ARG A 159 6.21 4.06 3.81
C ARG A 159 6.95 3.03 2.96
N GLN A 160 7.16 1.83 3.48
CA GLN A 160 7.85 0.77 2.77
C GLN A 160 7.13 0.38 1.48
N ALA A 161 5.79 0.25 1.53
CA ALA A 161 5.00 -0.09 0.36
C ALA A 161 5.09 1.00 -0.71
N ILE A 162 4.88 2.26 -0.33
CA ILE A 162 4.97 3.42 -1.24
C ILE A 162 6.38 3.53 -1.85
N SER A 163 7.43 3.54 -1.02
CA SER A 163 8.81 3.66 -1.51
C SER A 163 9.18 2.53 -2.47
N ARG A 164 8.74 1.29 -2.19
CA ARG A 164 9.00 0.15 -3.06
C ARG A 164 8.28 0.30 -4.40
N ALA A 165 7.02 0.76 -4.40
CA ALA A 165 6.26 0.95 -5.63
C ALA A 165 6.90 2.02 -6.52
N ILE A 166 7.38 3.12 -5.93
CA ILE A 166 8.11 4.16 -6.67
C ILE A 166 9.36 3.57 -7.33
N ALA A 167 10.17 2.82 -6.58
CA ALA A 167 11.38 2.19 -7.09
C ALA A 167 11.15 1.09 -8.14
N GLN A 168 9.91 0.59 -8.31
CA GLN A 168 9.54 -0.41 -9.31
C GLN A 168 9.04 0.21 -10.63
N GLN A 169 8.72 1.51 -10.62
CA GLN A 169 8.28 2.24 -11.81
C GLN A 169 9.45 2.92 -12.56
N GLU A 170 10.61 3.04 -11.91
CA GLU A 170 11.88 3.51 -12.50
C GLU A 170 12.62 2.37 -13.23
#